data_AF-A0A3B9E7M1-F1
#
_entry.id   AF-A0A3B9E7M1-F1
#
_cell.length_a   1.000
_cell.length_b   1.000
_cell.length_c   1.000
_cell.angle_alpha   90.00
_cell.angle_beta   90.00
_cell.angle_gamma   90.00
#
_symmetry.space_group_name_H-M   'P 1'
#
loop_
_entity.id
_entity.type
_entity.pdbx_description
1 polymer ?
#
loop_
_entity_poly.entity_id
_entity_poly.type
_entity_poly.pdbx_seq_one_letter_code
_entity_poly.pdbx_strand_id
1 'polypeptide(L)'
;MAGGMRVNKKVLSYLLLGLILLNGLLLRVGGLNWGIPRAPYWKAYHPDESVAFTTLLKMSTAEEVLNPHYFVNPTLHYYLIGALWWMAHTAKFVPSPREIMDEASTVTLDHVSRIWLTARSLSVALGVLTIWLTYLLGREFFKDQIYALAGAWLAAVMPTMVIQSHYLTVDGPVGFWFLAALWLIIKAFKDNRLWMWAVAGLVSGSAVATKYNALAGVVSVFGVLLIRQKMNRDQHIEKAPIKVSLFNGCLIAGFLLGCPYSVLSFAEWKDGISSLLAYNDFATDWLYPWLYTSRHSLGWPGWILFLASLSALVIKPDKTGLILAAGIVPYLLIYGYKASPYMRHMVLIVPLMVLLIIYAAEKAGRYFKRRSFSLIAGMLVLLTSGYALANSLAWVKVMSGQDTREAAAEYIKQHVSFDSIIGLAGRLWFYTPPLDESQYHLLRLDYDPAKLEYFHPPLIIVSEYESKQYAFCRVAPEVRDEFFRDLKEDYRASRVFKRIPQCWGIKFEGYPLADWNYFYPEITIYERSF
;
A
#
# COMPACT_ATOMS: atom_id res chain seq x y z
N MET A 1 18.37 -32.63 -40.79
CA MET A 1 17.00 -32.11 -40.67
C MET A 1 16.67 -31.97 -39.19
N ALA A 2 16.89 -30.81 -38.59
CA ALA A 2 16.55 -30.56 -37.18
C ALA A 2 15.07 -30.17 -37.11
N GLY A 3 14.24 -31.09 -36.62
CA GLY A 3 12.83 -30.83 -36.31
C GLY A 3 12.74 -29.84 -35.16
N GLY A 4 12.67 -28.55 -35.48
CA GLY A 4 12.46 -27.51 -34.48
C GLY A 4 11.15 -27.74 -33.75
N MET A 5 11.22 -28.06 -32.45
CA MET A 5 10.06 -28.15 -31.57
C MET A 5 9.24 -26.84 -31.69
N ARG A 6 8.09 -26.91 -32.35
CA ARG A 6 7.12 -25.80 -32.33
C ARG A 6 6.53 -25.71 -30.93
N VAL A 7 7.13 -24.87 -30.09
CA VAL A 7 6.58 -24.55 -28.77
C VAL A 7 5.19 -23.96 -28.94
N ASN A 8 4.19 -24.59 -28.31
CA ASN A 8 2.81 -24.14 -28.35
C ASN A 8 2.70 -22.75 -27.71
N LYS A 9 2.26 -21.74 -28.48
CA LYS A 9 2.14 -20.34 -28.03
C LYS A 9 1.30 -20.18 -26.75
N LYS A 10 0.29 -21.04 -26.54
CA LYS A 10 -0.51 -21.07 -25.31
C LYS A 10 0.32 -21.54 -24.12
N VAL A 11 1.09 -22.62 -24.29
CA VAL A 11 1.97 -23.16 -23.24
C VAL A 11 3.03 -22.12 -22.85
N LEU A 12 3.70 -21.52 -23.83
CA LEU A 12 4.68 -20.45 -23.57
C LEU A 12 4.05 -19.28 -22.79
N SER A 13 2.84 -18.90 -23.16
CA SER A 13 2.10 -17.83 -22.48
C SER A 13 1.78 -18.13 -21.01
N TYR A 14 1.39 -19.36 -20.69
CA TYR A 14 1.17 -19.77 -19.30
C TYR A 14 2.48 -19.89 -18.51
N LEU A 15 3.55 -20.36 -19.15
CA LEU A 15 4.89 -20.37 -18.54
C LEU A 15 5.37 -18.95 -18.22
N LEU A 16 5.21 -18.00 -19.14
CA LEU A 16 5.54 -16.59 -18.91
C LEU A 16 4.72 -15.99 -17.77
N LEU A 17 3.41 -16.27 -17.72
CA LEU A 17 2.58 -15.84 -16.59
C LEU A 17 3.07 -16.44 -15.28
N GLY A 18 3.40 -17.75 -15.26
CA GLY A 18 3.96 -18.42 -14.09
C GLY A 18 5.26 -17.76 -13.60
N LEU A 19 6.16 -17.41 -14.52
CA LEU A 19 7.39 -16.69 -14.21
C LEU A 19 7.13 -15.27 -13.67
N ILE A 20 6.15 -14.55 -14.24
CA ILE A 20 5.75 -13.22 -13.75
C ILE A 20 5.20 -13.32 -12.32
N LEU A 21 4.34 -14.29 -12.05
CA LEU A 21 3.78 -14.51 -10.72
C LEU A 21 4.85 -14.94 -9.70
N LEU A 22 5.78 -15.82 -10.11
CA LEU A 22 6.91 -16.21 -9.29
C LEU A 22 7.82 -15.02 -8.97
N ASN A 23 8.16 -14.19 -9.95
CA ASN A 23 8.94 -12.97 -9.71
C ASN A 23 8.20 -12.01 -8.76
N GLY A 24 6.91 -11.81 -9.00
CA GLY A 24 6.05 -11.00 -8.14
C GLY A 24 5.99 -11.50 -6.69
N LEU A 25 5.99 -12.83 -6.49
CA LEU A 25 6.06 -13.47 -5.17
C LEU A 25 7.43 -13.24 -4.52
N LEU A 26 8.53 -13.51 -5.23
CA LEU A 26 9.89 -13.35 -4.68
C LEU A 26 10.17 -11.92 -4.23
N LEU A 27 9.72 -10.91 -4.99
CA LEU A 27 9.83 -9.50 -4.62
C LEU A 27 9.02 -9.15 -3.36
N ARG A 28 7.95 -9.88 -3.05
CA ARG A 28 7.07 -9.63 -1.90
C ARG A 28 7.45 -10.42 -0.65
N VAL A 29 8.19 -11.51 -0.82
CA VAL A 29 8.72 -12.32 0.29
C VAL A 29 10.09 -11.79 0.74
N GLY A 30 10.88 -11.21 -0.17
CA GLY A 30 12.17 -10.60 0.17
C GLY A 30 12.01 -9.44 1.14
N GLY A 31 12.53 -9.57 2.36
CA GLY A 31 12.41 -8.54 3.40
C GLY A 31 11.06 -8.54 4.13
N LEU A 32 10.24 -9.60 4.00
CA LEU A 32 8.94 -9.70 4.68
C LEU A 32 9.03 -9.67 6.22
N ASN A 33 10.21 -9.96 6.78
CA ASN A 33 10.50 -9.86 8.21
C ASN A 33 10.91 -8.45 8.66
N TRP A 34 10.94 -7.47 7.76
CA TRP A 34 11.34 -6.11 8.09
C TRP A 34 10.41 -5.50 9.14
N GLY A 35 11.00 -4.94 10.20
CA GLY A 35 10.29 -4.15 11.20
C GLY A 35 9.21 -4.87 12.00
N ILE A 36 9.16 -6.21 11.97
CA ILE A 36 8.27 -6.97 12.85
C ILE A 36 8.86 -7.04 14.27
N PRO A 37 8.04 -7.21 15.31
CA PRO A 37 8.54 -7.53 16.65
C PRO A 37 9.39 -8.80 16.61
N ARG A 38 10.66 -8.74 17.04
CA ARG A 38 11.61 -9.86 17.08
C ARG A 38 12.77 -9.57 18.05
N ALA A 39 13.30 -10.58 18.74
CA ALA A 39 14.36 -10.34 19.72
C ALA A 39 15.58 -9.62 19.07
N PRO A 40 16.18 -8.62 19.74
CA PRO A 40 15.87 -8.12 21.09
C PRO A 40 14.80 -7.01 21.14
N TYR A 41 14.13 -6.69 20.02
CA TYR A 41 13.23 -5.54 19.88
C TYR A 41 11.76 -5.95 19.75
N TRP A 42 10.90 -5.40 20.60
CA TRP A 42 9.50 -5.86 20.72
C TRP A 42 8.46 -4.99 20.00
N LYS A 43 8.87 -3.86 19.39
CA LYS A 43 7.97 -2.90 18.74
C LYS A 43 7.95 -3.08 17.22
N ALA A 44 6.76 -2.99 16.60
CA ALA A 44 6.60 -3.08 15.13
C ALA A 44 6.84 -1.74 14.43
N TYR A 45 7.74 -1.64 13.47
CA TYR A 45 8.15 -0.33 12.93
C TYR A 45 7.13 0.37 12.04
N HIS A 46 6.13 -0.34 11.51
CA HIS A 46 5.03 0.28 10.78
C HIS A 46 3.89 0.63 11.75
N PRO A 47 3.47 1.91 11.85
CA PRO A 47 2.51 2.34 12.86
C PRO A 47 1.14 1.65 12.74
N ASP A 48 0.65 1.46 11.52
CA ASP A 48 -0.70 0.93 11.30
C ASP A 48 -0.80 -0.59 11.50
N GLU A 49 0.31 -1.32 11.48
CA GLU A 49 0.27 -2.76 11.75
C GLU A 49 -0.04 -3.04 13.21
N SER A 50 0.41 -2.16 14.11
CA SER A 50 0.04 -2.21 15.54
C SER A 50 -1.45 -1.96 15.74
N VAL A 51 -2.07 -1.10 14.92
CA VAL A 51 -3.52 -0.88 14.93
C VAL A 51 -4.25 -2.15 14.50
N ALA A 52 -3.82 -2.80 13.42
CA ALA A 52 -4.41 -4.07 12.99
C ALA A 52 -4.32 -5.15 14.08
N PHE A 53 -3.14 -5.31 14.69
CA PHE A 53 -2.93 -6.30 15.75
C PHE A 53 -3.79 -6.02 17.00
N THR A 54 -3.83 -4.77 17.47
CA THR A 54 -4.64 -4.40 18.64
C THR A 54 -6.14 -4.53 18.38
N THR A 55 -6.62 -4.20 17.18
CA THR A 55 -8.01 -4.45 16.77
C THR A 55 -8.36 -5.94 16.83
N LEU A 56 -7.49 -6.82 16.34
CA LEU A 56 -7.72 -8.27 16.38
C LEU A 56 -7.78 -8.82 17.82
N LEU A 57 -6.91 -8.33 18.70
CA LEU A 57 -6.97 -8.69 20.13
C LEU A 57 -8.30 -8.25 20.75
N LYS A 58 -8.72 -6.99 20.54
CA LYS A 58 -10.00 -6.47 21.04
C LYS A 58 -11.19 -7.30 20.57
N MET A 59 -11.24 -7.64 19.28
CA MET A 59 -12.31 -8.46 18.70
C MET A 59 -12.43 -9.85 19.32
N SER A 60 -11.33 -10.37 19.87
CA SER A 60 -11.25 -11.71 20.46
C SER A 60 -11.65 -11.78 21.94
N THR A 61 -11.63 -10.63 22.63
CA THR A 61 -11.91 -10.52 24.06
C THR A 61 -13.12 -9.66 24.39
N ALA A 62 -13.67 -8.93 23.43
CA ALA A 62 -14.91 -8.20 23.60
C ALA A 62 -16.09 -9.16 23.86
N GLU A 63 -17.10 -8.69 24.59
CA GLU A 63 -18.37 -9.40 24.77
C GLU A 63 -19.03 -9.70 23.42
N GLU A 64 -18.96 -8.72 22.51
CA GLU A 64 -19.34 -8.86 21.11
C GLU A 64 -18.16 -9.35 20.27
N VAL A 65 -17.92 -10.67 20.32
CA VAL A 65 -16.92 -11.31 19.46
C VAL A 65 -17.20 -10.94 18.00
N LEU A 66 -16.20 -10.40 17.31
CA LEU A 66 -16.21 -9.83 15.94
C LEU A 66 -16.41 -8.29 15.83
N ASN A 67 -16.80 -7.56 16.87
CA ASN A 67 -16.84 -6.09 16.79
C ASN A 67 -15.40 -5.52 16.83
N PRO A 68 -14.94 -4.77 15.80
CA PRO A 68 -13.59 -4.20 15.80
C PRO A 68 -13.41 -3.04 16.78
N HIS A 69 -14.50 -2.37 17.20
CA HIS A 69 -14.45 -1.10 17.95
C HIS A 69 -13.51 -0.05 17.31
N TYR A 70 -13.34 -0.16 15.99
CA TYR A 70 -12.45 0.64 15.16
C TYR A 70 -13.01 0.65 13.74
N PHE A 71 -13.50 1.81 13.31
CA PHE A 71 -14.19 1.96 12.01
C PHE A 71 -13.58 3.02 11.09
N VAL A 72 -12.39 3.56 11.44
CA VAL A 72 -11.60 4.40 10.52
C VAL A 72 -11.30 3.62 9.23
N ASN A 73 -11.02 2.33 9.35
CA ASN A 73 -11.05 1.40 8.23
C ASN A 73 -12.22 0.40 8.38
N PRO A 74 -12.81 -0.07 7.27
CA PRO A 74 -13.77 -1.17 7.27
C PRO A 74 -13.21 -2.51 7.79
N THR A 75 -14.08 -3.46 8.13
CA THR A 75 -13.70 -4.63 8.95
C THR A 75 -13.21 -5.86 8.18
N LEU A 76 -13.51 -6.02 6.87
CA LEU A 76 -13.32 -7.31 6.17
C LEU A 76 -11.89 -7.82 6.25
N HIS A 77 -10.90 -6.92 6.12
CA HIS A 77 -9.50 -7.30 6.19
C HIS A 77 -9.13 -7.91 7.56
N TYR A 78 -9.62 -7.32 8.65
CA TYR A 78 -9.37 -7.84 10.00
C TYR A 78 -10.04 -9.20 10.19
N TYR A 79 -11.23 -9.43 9.65
CA TYR A 79 -11.83 -10.78 9.65
C TYR A 79 -11.00 -11.81 8.92
N LEU A 80 -10.44 -11.48 7.75
CA LEU A 80 -9.60 -12.40 6.99
C LEU A 80 -8.31 -12.74 7.76
N ILE A 81 -7.69 -11.75 8.41
CA ILE A 81 -6.52 -11.99 9.26
C ILE A 81 -6.90 -12.82 10.49
N GLY A 82 -8.00 -12.49 11.17
CA GLY A 82 -8.48 -13.22 12.34
C GLY A 82 -8.78 -14.68 12.02
N ALA A 83 -9.41 -14.95 10.88
CA ALA A 83 -9.65 -16.31 10.39
C ALA A 83 -8.33 -17.05 10.09
N LEU A 84 -7.36 -16.37 9.46
CA LEU A 84 -6.05 -16.96 9.19
C LEU A 84 -5.27 -17.25 10.47
N TRP A 85 -5.32 -16.34 11.44
CA TRP A 85 -4.72 -16.53 12.75
C TRP A 85 -5.39 -17.71 13.49
N TRP A 86 -6.72 -17.79 13.50
CA TRP A 86 -7.43 -18.93 14.06
C TRP A 86 -6.99 -20.25 13.41
N MET A 87 -6.91 -20.32 12.08
CA MET A 87 -6.40 -21.51 11.39
C MET A 87 -4.97 -21.86 11.79
N ALA A 88 -4.07 -20.87 11.83
CA ALA A 88 -2.68 -21.07 12.24
C ALA A 88 -2.55 -21.53 13.71
N HIS A 89 -3.44 -21.05 14.59
CA HIS A 89 -3.54 -21.50 15.97
C HIS A 89 -4.02 -22.95 16.07
N THR A 90 -5.07 -23.33 15.32
CA THR A 90 -5.54 -24.73 15.29
C THR A 90 -4.47 -25.69 14.77
N ALA A 91 -3.59 -25.21 13.89
CA ALA A 91 -2.42 -25.92 13.40
C ALA A 91 -1.22 -25.92 14.38
N LYS A 92 -1.37 -25.32 15.58
CA LYS A 92 -0.34 -25.16 16.62
C LYS A 92 0.90 -24.38 16.16
N PHE A 93 0.74 -23.51 15.17
CA PHE A 93 1.84 -22.69 14.64
C PHE A 93 2.02 -21.37 15.42
N VAL A 94 0.93 -20.83 15.95
CA VAL A 94 0.88 -19.58 16.73
C VAL A 94 -0.06 -19.71 17.93
N PRO A 95 0.13 -18.95 19.01
CA PRO A 95 -0.81 -18.90 20.12
C PRO A 95 -2.12 -18.21 19.69
N SER A 96 -3.18 -18.46 20.43
CA SER A 96 -4.46 -17.77 20.33
C SER A 96 -4.36 -16.35 20.89
N PRO A 97 -5.29 -15.45 20.52
CA PRO A 97 -5.37 -14.12 21.14
C PRO A 97 -5.46 -14.14 22.68
N ARG A 98 -6.15 -15.13 23.25
CA ARG A 98 -6.30 -15.27 24.71
C ARG A 98 -4.98 -15.63 25.37
N GLU A 99 -4.21 -16.55 24.79
CA GLU A 99 -2.88 -16.91 25.29
C GLU A 99 -1.94 -15.71 25.24
N ILE A 100 -2.01 -14.84 24.21
CA ILE A 100 -1.17 -13.62 24.15
C ILE A 100 -1.46 -12.65 25.31
N MET A 101 -2.71 -12.58 25.74
CA MET A 101 -3.15 -11.66 26.79
C MET A 101 -3.01 -12.26 28.20
N ASP A 102 -2.72 -13.55 28.30
CA ASP A 102 -2.51 -14.23 29.58
C ASP A 102 -1.06 -14.10 30.02
N GLU A 103 -0.83 -13.38 31.12
CA GLU A 103 0.49 -13.19 31.73
C GLU A 103 1.13 -14.51 32.20
N ALA A 104 0.33 -15.53 32.51
CA ALA A 104 0.81 -16.86 32.90
C ALA A 104 1.22 -17.72 31.69
N SER A 105 0.96 -17.26 30.46
CA SER A 105 1.27 -18.02 29.25
C SER A 105 2.77 -18.05 28.95
N THR A 106 3.21 -19.09 28.23
CA THR A 106 4.59 -19.20 27.73
C THR A 106 4.77 -18.54 26.36
N VAL A 107 4.00 -17.48 26.06
CA VAL A 107 4.11 -16.76 24.79
C VAL A 107 5.46 -16.04 24.73
N THR A 108 6.15 -16.17 23.60
CA THR A 108 7.48 -15.61 23.39
C THR A 108 7.43 -14.58 22.26
N LEU A 109 8.47 -13.76 22.13
CA LEU A 109 8.55 -12.81 21.03
C LEU A 109 8.61 -13.50 19.66
N ASP A 110 9.14 -14.73 19.56
CA ASP A 110 9.11 -15.53 18.33
C ASP A 110 7.67 -15.88 17.93
N HIS A 111 6.81 -16.24 18.90
CA HIS A 111 5.40 -16.48 18.64
C HIS A 111 4.71 -15.23 18.07
N VAL A 112 5.03 -14.06 18.63
CA VAL A 112 4.53 -12.75 18.13
C VAL A 112 5.04 -12.50 16.70
N SER A 113 6.33 -12.72 16.43
CA SER A 113 6.89 -12.59 15.06
C SER A 113 6.15 -13.46 14.05
N ARG A 114 5.83 -14.72 14.40
CA ARG A 114 5.10 -15.65 13.54
C ARG A 114 3.69 -15.19 13.24
N ILE A 115 3.01 -14.53 14.18
CA ILE A 115 1.67 -13.97 13.95
C ILE A 115 1.74 -12.84 12.93
N TRP A 116 2.70 -11.92 13.06
CA TRP A 116 2.93 -10.86 12.07
C TRP A 116 3.20 -11.43 10.68
N LEU A 117 4.08 -12.43 10.58
CA LEU A 117 4.39 -13.08 9.30
C LEU A 117 3.19 -13.82 8.71
N THR A 118 2.42 -14.52 9.55
CA THR A 118 1.17 -15.18 9.14
C THR A 118 0.22 -14.15 8.55
N ALA A 119 0.04 -13.02 9.22
CA ALA A 119 -0.87 -11.98 8.80
C ALA A 119 -0.37 -11.26 7.52
N ARG A 120 0.92 -10.96 7.41
CA ARG A 120 1.56 -10.42 6.19
C ARG A 120 1.51 -11.40 5.02
N SER A 121 1.49 -12.71 5.25
CA SER A 121 1.38 -13.71 4.18
C SER A 121 0.07 -13.57 3.39
N LEU A 122 -1.00 -13.10 4.03
CA LEU A 122 -2.25 -12.77 3.35
C LEU A 122 -2.07 -11.59 2.38
N SER A 123 -1.38 -10.53 2.80
CA SER A 123 -1.05 -9.38 1.95
C SER A 123 -0.20 -9.79 0.75
N VAL A 124 0.78 -10.68 0.96
CA VAL A 124 1.59 -11.26 -0.13
C VAL A 124 0.74 -12.05 -1.11
N ALA A 125 -0.12 -12.95 -0.60
CA ALA A 125 -0.99 -13.78 -1.44
C ALA A 125 -1.95 -12.93 -2.28
N LEU A 126 -2.64 -11.97 -1.66
CA LEU A 126 -3.53 -11.04 -2.35
C LEU A 126 -2.77 -10.12 -3.31
N GLY A 127 -1.54 -9.71 -2.96
CA GLY A 127 -0.65 -8.96 -3.85
C GLY A 127 -0.28 -9.72 -5.12
N VAL A 128 0.02 -11.03 -5.02
CA VAL A 128 0.29 -11.90 -6.18
C VAL A 128 -0.97 -12.14 -7.00
N LEU A 129 -2.12 -12.36 -6.35
CA LEU A 129 -3.40 -12.49 -7.04
C LEU A 129 -3.81 -11.20 -7.76
N THR A 130 -3.40 -10.03 -7.26
CA THR A 130 -3.60 -8.74 -7.94
C THR A 130 -2.83 -8.68 -9.27
N ILE A 131 -1.63 -9.26 -9.34
CA ILE A 131 -0.86 -9.41 -10.60
C ILE A 131 -1.64 -10.28 -11.59
N TRP A 132 -2.15 -11.41 -11.12
CA TRP A 132 -2.96 -12.32 -11.94
C TRP A 132 -4.26 -11.65 -12.43
N LEU A 133 -4.96 -10.90 -11.56
CA LEU A 133 -6.14 -10.13 -11.95
C LEU A 133 -5.81 -9.02 -12.96
N THR A 134 -4.64 -8.40 -12.84
CA THR A 134 -4.16 -7.43 -13.84
C THR A 134 -3.99 -8.08 -15.21
N TYR A 135 -3.42 -9.30 -15.24
CA TYR A 135 -3.37 -10.11 -16.46
C TYR A 135 -4.78 -10.39 -17.00
N LEU A 136 -5.73 -10.85 -16.16
CA LEU A 136 -7.10 -11.15 -16.59
C LEU A 136 -7.80 -9.91 -17.16
N LEU A 137 -7.72 -8.76 -16.50
CA LEU A 137 -8.21 -7.49 -17.03
C LEU A 137 -7.55 -7.13 -18.35
N GLY A 138 -6.23 -7.31 -18.47
CA GLY A 138 -5.52 -7.15 -19.73
C GLY A 138 -6.06 -8.06 -20.85
N ARG A 139 -6.47 -9.30 -20.54
CA ARG A 139 -7.11 -10.21 -21.51
C ARG A 139 -8.50 -9.74 -21.94
N GLU A 140 -9.19 -8.98 -21.10
CA GLU A 140 -10.47 -8.36 -21.45
C GLU A 140 -10.31 -7.16 -22.39
N PHE A 141 -9.14 -6.51 -22.37
CA PHE A 141 -8.85 -5.27 -23.09
C PHE A 141 -8.06 -5.48 -24.39
N PHE A 142 -7.12 -6.44 -24.39
CA PHE A 142 -6.16 -6.62 -25.46
C PHE A 142 -6.38 -7.92 -26.22
N LYS A 143 -6.40 -7.84 -27.56
CA LYS A 143 -6.50 -9.02 -28.42
C LYS A 143 -5.27 -9.90 -28.29
N ASP A 144 -4.09 -9.29 -28.38
CA ASP A 144 -2.83 -10.00 -28.21
C ASP A 144 -2.50 -10.17 -26.73
N GLN A 145 -2.18 -11.41 -26.35
CA GLN A 145 -1.87 -11.78 -24.98
C GLN A 145 -0.58 -11.14 -24.47
N ILE A 146 0.35 -10.75 -25.36
CA ILE A 146 1.60 -10.14 -24.94
C ILE A 146 1.38 -8.82 -24.17
N TYR A 147 0.35 -8.05 -24.53
CA TYR A 147 0.02 -6.81 -23.84
C TYR A 147 -0.55 -7.10 -22.43
N ALA A 148 -1.38 -8.14 -22.29
CA ALA A 148 -1.85 -8.56 -20.98
C ALA A 148 -0.70 -9.05 -20.07
N LEU A 149 0.25 -9.80 -20.64
CA LEU A 149 1.47 -10.23 -19.94
C LEU A 149 2.35 -9.03 -19.57
N ALA A 150 2.51 -8.04 -20.46
CA ALA A 150 3.28 -6.83 -20.17
C ALA A 150 2.66 -6.00 -19.04
N GLY A 151 1.33 -5.85 -19.02
CA GLY A 151 0.61 -5.19 -17.92
C GLY A 151 0.80 -5.91 -16.59
N ALA A 152 0.70 -7.25 -16.60
CA ALA A 152 0.95 -8.07 -15.42
C ALA A 152 2.41 -7.99 -14.94
N TRP A 153 3.37 -8.00 -15.86
CA TRP A 153 4.78 -7.82 -15.54
C TRP A 153 5.03 -6.46 -14.87
N LEU A 154 4.51 -5.36 -15.43
CA LEU A 154 4.63 -4.05 -14.80
C LEU A 154 4.01 -4.06 -13.40
N ALA A 155 2.82 -4.62 -13.22
CA ALA A 155 2.20 -4.76 -11.90
C ALA A 155 3.02 -5.62 -10.92
N ALA A 156 3.74 -6.63 -11.41
CA ALA A 156 4.59 -7.47 -10.58
C ALA A 156 5.78 -6.69 -9.99
N VAL A 157 6.37 -5.79 -10.80
CA VAL A 157 7.59 -5.04 -10.46
C VAL A 157 7.35 -3.60 -10.01
N MET A 158 6.12 -3.08 -10.06
CA MET A 158 5.82 -1.71 -9.60
C MET A 158 6.07 -1.59 -8.09
N PRO A 159 6.89 -0.61 -7.65
CA PRO A 159 7.34 -0.51 -6.27
C PRO A 159 6.18 -0.33 -5.29
N THR A 160 5.14 0.43 -5.65
CA THR A 160 3.94 0.58 -4.78
C THR A 160 3.21 -0.72 -4.56
N MET A 161 3.09 -1.55 -5.57
CA MET A 161 2.41 -2.84 -5.42
C MET A 161 3.25 -3.83 -4.63
N VAL A 162 4.58 -3.80 -4.80
CA VAL A 162 5.51 -4.65 -4.04
C VAL A 162 5.49 -4.26 -2.57
N ILE A 163 5.71 -2.98 -2.27
CA ILE A 163 5.86 -2.46 -0.91
C ILE A 163 4.57 -2.60 -0.10
N GLN A 164 3.41 -2.26 -0.67
CA GLN A 164 2.14 -2.41 0.04
C GLN A 164 1.75 -3.88 0.31
N SER A 165 2.43 -4.84 -0.31
CA SER A 165 2.23 -6.26 0.00
C SER A 165 3.04 -6.73 1.22
N HIS A 166 3.96 -5.91 1.75
CA HIS A 166 4.77 -6.24 2.92
C HIS A 166 4.12 -5.83 4.24
N TYR A 167 2.99 -5.12 4.20
CA TYR A 167 2.34 -4.60 5.39
C TYR A 167 1.07 -5.39 5.74
N LEU A 168 0.82 -5.49 7.05
CA LEU A 168 -0.44 -5.88 7.64
C LEU A 168 -1.41 -4.69 7.66
N THR A 169 -1.72 -4.14 6.49
CA THR A 169 -2.68 -3.03 6.35
C THR A 169 -3.70 -3.33 5.27
N VAL A 170 -4.80 -2.57 5.27
CA VAL A 170 -5.88 -2.69 4.28
C VAL A 170 -5.46 -2.31 2.85
N ASP A 171 -4.32 -1.63 2.68
CA ASP A 171 -3.88 -0.99 1.43
C ASP A 171 -3.61 -2.00 0.30
N GLY A 172 -2.73 -2.98 0.54
CA GLY A 172 -2.45 -4.04 -0.43
C GLY A 172 -3.71 -4.88 -0.76
N PRO A 173 -4.39 -5.46 0.25
CA PRO A 173 -5.58 -6.29 0.09
C PRO A 173 -6.73 -5.64 -0.69
N VAL A 174 -6.98 -4.34 -0.52
CA VAL A 174 -8.07 -3.69 -1.28
C VAL A 174 -7.80 -3.70 -2.79
N GLY A 175 -6.52 -3.66 -3.21
CA GLY A 175 -6.15 -3.77 -4.62
C GLY A 175 -6.67 -5.05 -5.28
N PHE A 176 -6.60 -6.18 -4.58
CA PHE A 176 -7.15 -7.46 -5.04
C PHE A 176 -8.67 -7.39 -5.23
N TRP A 177 -9.39 -7.02 -4.16
CA TRP A 177 -10.86 -6.98 -4.18
C TRP A 177 -11.38 -5.99 -5.22
N PHE A 178 -10.72 -4.85 -5.36
CA PHE A 178 -11.05 -3.83 -6.36
C PHE A 178 -10.87 -4.35 -7.79
N LEU A 179 -9.72 -4.95 -8.14
CA LEU A 179 -9.54 -5.49 -9.49
C LEU A 179 -10.47 -6.68 -9.78
N ALA A 180 -10.74 -7.52 -8.78
CA ALA A 180 -11.71 -8.62 -8.90
C ALA A 180 -13.11 -8.06 -9.20
N ALA A 181 -13.54 -7.02 -8.48
CA ALA A 181 -14.78 -6.32 -8.72
C ALA A 181 -14.84 -5.75 -10.15
N LEU A 182 -13.81 -5.04 -10.61
CA LEU A 182 -13.78 -4.48 -11.96
C LEU A 182 -13.81 -5.56 -13.05
N TRP A 183 -13.05 -6.64 -12.87
CA TRP A 183 -13.05 -7.76 -13.81
C TRP A 183 -14.43 -8.41 -13.89
N LEU A 184 -15.07 -8.68 -12.74
CA LEU A 184 -16.42 -9.25 -12.69
C LEU A 184 -17.48 -8.31 -13.26
N ILE A 185 -17.39 -7.00 -13.02
CA ILE A 185 -18.26 -6.01 -13.65
C ILE A 185 -18.13 -6.13 -15.18
N ILE A 186 -16.92 -6.07 -15.72
CA ILE A 186 -16.70 -6.19 -17.18
C ILE A 186 -17.28 -7.50 -17.71
N LYS A 187 -17.07 -8.62 -17.01
CA LYS A 187 -17.58 -9.93 -17.39
C LYS A 187 -19.11 -10.01 -17.31
N ALA A 188 -19.75 -9.40 -16.31
CA ALA A 188 -21.20 -9.34 -16.19
C ALA A 188 -21.84 -8.59 -17.37
N PHE A 189 -21.21 -7.50 -17.83
CA PHE A 189 -21.67 -6.77 -19.02
C PHE A 189 -21.40 -7.50 -20.34
N LYS A 190 -20.31 -8.29 -20.44
CA LYS A 190 -19.97 -9.05 -21.65
C LYS A 190 -20.78 -10.32 -21.81
N ASP A 191 -20.85 -11.13 -20.75
CA ASP A 191 -21.44 -12.47 -20.78
C ASP A 191 -22.94 -12.44 -20.45
N ASN A 192 -23.44 -11.34 -19.87
CA ASN A 192 -24.84 -11.03 -19.59
C ASN A 192 -25.60 -12.09 -18.76
N ARG A 193 -24.90 -12.87 -17.93
CA ARG A 193 -25.51 -13.88 -17.05
C ARG A 193 -25.92 -13.27 -15.72
N LEU A 194 -27.14 -13.56 -15.26
CA LEU A 194 -27.72 -12.92 -14.06
C LEU A 194 -26.86 -13.09 -12.80
N TRP A 195 -26.36 -14.30 -12.54
CA TRP A 195 -25.53 -14.57 -11.36
C TRP A 195 -24.22 -13.77 -11.34
N MET A 196 -23.70 -13.36 -12.51
CA MET A 196 -22.47 -12.57 -12.58
C MET A 196 -22.70 -11.14 -12.08
N TRP A 197 -23.90 -10.59 -12.23
CA TRP A 197 -24.26 -9.30 -11.64
C TRP A 197 -24.31 -9.38 -10.11
N ALA A 198 -24.85 -10.48 -9.57
CA ALA A 198 -24.86 -10.74 -8.13
C ALA A 198 -23.43 -10.87 -7.59
N VAL A 199 -22.59 -11.71 -8.21
CA VAL A 199 -21.20 -11.92 -7.78
C VAL A 199 -20.36 -10.64 -7.95
N ALA A 200 -20.54 -9.89 -9.04
CA ALA A 200 -19.88 -8.60 -9.24
C ALA A 200 -20.27 -7.58 -8.15
N GLY A 201 -21.54 -7.54 -7.76
CA GLY A 201 -22.02 -6.73 -6.64
C GLY A 201 -21.38 -7.16 -5.33
N LEU A 202 -21.46 -8.45 -4.98
CA LEU A 202 -20.91 -8.99 -3.73
C LEU A 202 -19.41 -8.69 -3.55
N VAL A 203 -18.63 -8.89 -4.61
CA VAL A 203 -17.19 -8.62 -4.61
C VAL A 203 -16.89 -7.12 -4.57
N SER A 204 -17.72 -6.30 -5.22
CA SER A 204 -17.66 -4.84 -5.12
C SER A 204 -17.92 -4.36 -3.68
N GLY A 205 -18.92 -4.91 -3.01
CA GLY A 205 -19.18 -4.67 -1.59
C GLY A 205 -18.01 -5.09 -0.70
N SER A 206 -17.38 -6.22 -1.00
CA SER A 206 -16.18 -6.71 -0.29
C SER A 206 -14.98 -5.77 -0.45
N ALA A 207 -14.79 -5.17 -1.63
CA ALA A 207 -13.77 -4.14 -1.84
C ALA A 207 -14.02 -2.91 -0.95
N VAL A 208 -15.26 -2.44 -0.89
CA VAL A 208 -15.66 -1.31 -0.02
C VAL A 208 -15.51 -1.67 1.46
N ALA A 209 -15.85 -2.91 1.84
CA ALA A 209 -15.64 -3.43 3.20
C ALA A 209 -14.19 -3.75 3.53
N THR A 210 -13.25 -3.59 2.59
CA THR A 210 -11.81 -3.61 2.85
C THR A 210 -11.28 -2.18 3.00
N LYS A 211 -11.70 -1.26 2.11
CA LYS A 211 -11.38 0.16 2.19
C LYS A 211 -12.46 1.00 1.49
N TYR A 212 -13.02 1.99 2.21
CA TYR A 212 -14.18 2.77 1.73
C TYR A 212 -13.95 3.44 0.36
N ASN A 213 -12.73 3.88 0.09
CA ASN A 213 -12.35 4.57 -1.14
C ASN A 213 -12.47 3.71 -2.42
N ALA A 214 -12.59 2.37 -2.29
CA ALA A 214 -12.82 1.48 -3.43
C ALA A 214 -14.15 1.77 -4.14
N LEU A 215 -15.14 2.32 -3.41
CA LEU A 215 -16.47 2.64 -3.95
C LEU A 215 -16.39 3.59 -5.16
N ALA A 216 -15.51 4.58 -5.09
CA ALA A 216 -15.36 5.59 -6.15
C ALA A 216 -15.05 4.95 -7.51
N GLY A 217 -14.08 4.03 -7.56
CA GLY A 217 -13.71 3.36 -8.80
C GLY A 217 -14.77 2.37 -9.28
N VAL A 218 -15.39 1.62 -8.36
CA VAL A 218 -16.47 0.65 -8.68
C VAL A 218 -17.65 1.35 -9.35
N VAL A 219 -18.17 2.41 -8.72
CA VAL A 219 -19.33 3.15 -9.22
C VAL A 219 -19.01 3.82 -10.55
N SER A 220 -17.80 4.37 -10.70
CA SER A 220 -17.39 5.06 -11.93
C SER A 220 -17.31 4.10 -13.12
N VAL A 221 -16.68 2.94 -12.96
CA VAL A 221 -16.58 1.94 -14.03
C VAL A 221 -17.95 1.35 -14.36
N PHE A 222 -18.75 1.02 -13.35
CA PHE A 222 -20.11 0.52 -13.54
C PHE A 222 -20.99 1.54 -14.30
N GLY A 223 -20.94 2.81 -13.88
CA GLY A 223 -21.69 3.90 -14.52
C GLY A 223 -21.29 4.12 -15.99
N VAL A 224 -19.99 4.13 -16.31
CA VAL A 224 -19.54 4.26 -17.70
C VAL A 224 -20.01 3.10 -18.57
N LEU A 225 -20.00 1.88 -18.06
CA LEU A 225 -20.50 0.71 -18.79
C LEU A 225 -22.01 0.78 -19.02
N LEU A 226 -22.80 1.21 -18.01
CA LEU A 226 -24.24 1.43 -18.16
C LEU A 226 -24.56 2.48 -19.21
N ILE A 227 -23.89 3.64 -19.17
CA ILE A 227 -24.09 4.74 -20.13
C ILE A 227 -23.80 4.24 -21.55
N ARG A 228 -22.66 3.55 -21.74
CA ARG A 228 -22.29 3.02 -23.07
C ARG A 228 -23.25 1.98 -23.58
N GLN A 229 -23.72 1.07 -22.72
CA GLN A 229 -24.69 0.06 -23.12
C GLN A 229 -26.00 0.71 -23.58
N LYS A 230 -26.45 1.77 -22.90
CA LYS A 230 -27.63 2.55 -23.31
C LYS A 230 -27.44 3.27 -24.64
N MET A 231 -26.26 3.87 -24.87
CA MET A 231 -25.96 4.59 -26.11
C MET A 231 -25.87 3.67 -27.34
N ASN A 232 -25.34 2.47 -27.20
CA ASN A 232 -25.14 1.54 -28.31
C ASN A 232 -26.42 0.81 -28.77
N ARG A 233 -27.56 1.02 -28.09
CA ARG A 233 -28.83 0.27 -28.35
C ARG A 233 -28.61 -1.24 -28.45
N ASP A 234 -27.66 -1.80 -27.69
CA ASP A 234 -27.43 -3.24 -27.67
C ASP A 234 -28.74 -3.92 -27.23
N GLN A 235 -29.27 -4.84 -28.05
CA GLN A 235 -30.58 -5.51 -27.82
C GLN A 235 -30.61 -6.41 -26.57
N HIS A 236 -29.55 -6.45 -25.78
CA HIS A 236 -29.37 -7.29 -24.59
C HIS A 236 -29.94 -6.68 -23.28
N ILE A 237 -30.77 -5.63 -23.37
CA ILE A 237 -31.38 -4.88 -22.25
C ILE A 237 -32.65 -5.56 -21.73
N GLU A 238 -32.92 -6.82 -22.08
CA GLU A 238 -33.92 -7.57 -21.31
C GLU A 238 -33.51 -7.56 -19.82
N LYS A 239 -34.43 -7.04 -18.98
CA LYS A 239 -34.30 -7.02 -17.51
C LYS A 239 -33.12 -6.17 -16.97
N ALA A 240 -32.71 -5.09 -17.68
CA ALA A 240 -31.67 -4.20 -17.16
C ALA A 240 -31.95 -3.62 -15.76
N PRO A 241 -33.19 -3.22 -15.40
CA PRO A 241 -33.50 -2.80 -14.03
C PRO A 241 -33.20 -3.89 -13.01
N ILE A 242 -33.60 -5.14 -13.28
CA ILE A 242 -33.37 -6.29 -12.40
C ILE A 242 -31.87 -6.53 -12.21
N LYS A 243 -31.08 -6.46 -13.29
CA LYS A 243 -29.62 -6.65 -13.23
C LYS A 243 -28.92 -5.57 -12.41
N VAL A 244 -29.32 -4.31 -12.59
CA VAL A 244 -28.80 -3.16 -11.83
C VAL A 244 -29.22 -3.26 -10.36
N SER A 245 -30.48 -3.58 -10.08
CA SER A 245 -30.97 -3.80 -8.71
C SER A 245 -30.25 -4.97 -8.04
N LEU A 246 -30.02 -6.07 -8.75
CA LEU A 246 -29.28 -7.23 -8.24
C LEU A 246 -27.83 -6.88 -7.92
N PHE A 247 -27.13 -6.16 -8.80
CA PHE A 247 -25.78 -5.69 -8.54
C PHE A 247 -25.72 -4.79 -7.30
N ASN A 248 -26.59 -3.78 -7.21
CA ASN A 248 -26.60 -2.85 -6.08
C ASN A 248 -26.99 -3.56 -4.76
N GLY A 249 -28.01 -4.43 -4.80
CA GLY A 249 -28.41 -5.23 -3.64
C GLY A 249 -27.27 -6.13 -3.15
N CYS A 250 -26.57 -6.82 -4.06
CA CYS A 250 -25.41 -7.62 -3.70
C CYS A 250 -24.19 -6.80 -3.29
N LEU A 251 -24.02 -5.57 -3.79
CA LEU A 251 -22.99 -4.64 -3.31
C LEU A 251 -23.22 -4.27 -1.84
N ILE A 252 -24.45 -3.89 -1.50
CA ILE A 252 -24.82 -3.62 -0.11
C ILE A 252 -24.62 -4.88 0.73
N ALA A 253 -25.07 -6.04 0.26
CA ALA A 253 -24.88 -7.31 0.97
C ALA A 253 -23.40 -7.64 1.19
N GLY A 254 -22.54 -7.47 0.18
CA GLY A 254 -21.10 -7.70 0.30
C GLY A 254 -20.43 -6.75 1.29
N PHE A 255 -20.87 -5.49 1.33
CA PHE A 255 -20.40 -4.53 2.31
C PHE A 255 -20.82 -4.94 3.73
N LEU A 256 -22.10 -5.27 3.94
CA LEU A 256 -22.64 -5.64 5.24
C LEU A 256 -22.09 -6.98 5.75
N LEU A 257 -21.82 -7.94 4.87
CA LEU A 257 -21.16 -9.19 5.26
C LEU A 257 -19.71 -8.96 5.69
N GLY A 258 -18.99 -8.04 5.03
CA GLY A 258 -17.62 -7.69 5.39
C GLY A 258 -17.49 -6.68 6.53
N CYS A 259 -18.56 -5.93 6.84
CA CYS A 259 -18.59 -4.88 7.85
C CYS A 259 -19.97 -4.83 8.55
N PRO A 260 -20.40 -5.90 9.23
CA PRO A 260 -21.77 -6.00 9.77
C PRO A 260 -22.03 -4.98 10.89
N TYR A 261 -21.01 -4.66 11.68
CA TYR A 261 -21.10 -3.67 12.76
C TYR A 261 -21.19 -2.22 12.27
N SER A 262 -21.08 -1.98 10.95
CA SER A 262 -21.52 -0.69 10.38
C SER A 262 -23.00 -0.41 10.64
N VAL A 263 -23.81 -1.46 10.82
CA VAL A 263 -25.23 -1.36 11.17
C VAL A 263 -25.46 -1.76 12.63
N LEU A 264 -24.87 -2.86 13.09
CA LEU A 264 -25.10 -3.36 14.47
C LEU A 264 -24.58 -2.38 15.54
N SER A 265 -23.47 -1.68 15.26
CA SER A 265 -22.88 -0.64 16.12
C SER A 265 -22.75 0.67 15.35
N PHE A 266 -23.86 1.12 14.76
CA PHE A 266 -23.91 2.29 13.87
C PHE A 266 -23.29 3.57 14.47
N ALA A 267 -23.44 3.79 15.78
CA ALA A 267 -22.85 4.95 16.45
C ALA A 267 -21.31 4.94 16.37
N GLU A 268 -20.67 3.83 16.75
CA GLU A 268 -19.22 3.65 16.64
C GLU A 268 -18.74 3.75 15.19
N TRP A 269 -19.51 3.18 14.25
CA TRP A 269 -19.20 3.28 12.83
C TRP A 269 -19.21 4.73 12.34
N LYS A 270 -20.25 5.49 12.70
CA LYS A 270 -20.38 6.92 12.37
C LYS A 270 -19.24 7.73 12.97
N ASP A 271 -18.83 7.44 14.21
CA ASP A 271 -17.70 8.09 14.87
C ASP A 271 -16.37 7.75 14.18
N GLY A 272 -16.21 6.50 13.73
CA GLY A 272 -15.06 6.08 12.94
C GLY A 272 -14.96 6.76 11.58
N ILE A 273 -16.09 6.93 10.87
CA ILE A 273 -16.14 7.73 9.63
C ILE A 273 -15.80 9.19 9.90
N SER A 274 -16.33 9.76 10.99
CA SER A 274 -16.03 11.15 11.37
C SER A 274 -14.54 11.33 11.69
N SER A 275 -13.94 10.36 12.39
CA SER A 275 -12.50 10.31 12.66
C SER A 275 -11.67 10.16 11.39
N LEU A 276 -12.11 9.34 10.43
CA LEU A 276 -11.46 9.19 9.13
C LEU A 276 -11.47 10.51 8.34
N LEU A 277 -12.60 11.21 8.33
CA LEU A 277 -12.74 12.49 7.64
C LEU A 277 -11.88 13.57 8.29
N ALA A 278 -11.87 13.65 9.63
CA ALA A 278 -11.01 14.56 10.38
C ALA A 278 -9.52 14.25 10.18
N TYR A 279 -9.15 12.97 10.15
CA TYR A 279 -7.78 12.53 9.90
C TYR A 279 -7.29 12.89 8.48
N ASN A 280 -8.20 12.90 7.49
CA ASN A 280 -7.89 13.23 6.11
C ASN A 280 -8.24 14.68 5.73
N ASP A 281 -8.32 15.59 6.69
CA ASP A 281 -8.62 17.00 6.44
C ASP A 281 -7.40 17.79 5.96
N PHE A 282 -6.80 17.32 4.86
CA PHE A 282 -5.69 18.00 4.19
C PHE A 282 -6.19 19.09 3.27
N ALA A 283 -5.35 20.11 3.04
CA ALA A 283 -5.61 21.17 2.08
C ALA A 283 -5.86 20.58 0.68
N THR A 284 -6.78 21.20 -0.05
CA THR A 284 -7.05 20.83 -1.45
C THR A 284 -5.81 21.08 -2.31
N ASP A 285 -5.37 20.06 -3.02
CA ASP A 285 -4.35 20.17 -4.07
C ASP A 285 -4.68 19.17 -5.19
N TRP A 286 -5.36 19.68 -6.21
CA TRP A 286 -5.81 18.88 -7.34
C TRP A 286 -4.66 18.33 -8.18
N LEU A 287 -3.45 18.88 -8.09
CA LEU A 287 -2.31 18.44 -8.89
C LEU A 287 -1.42 17.44 -8.14
N TYR A 288 -1.42 17.47 -6.81
CA TYR A 288 -0.57 16.60 -5.99
C TYR A 288 -0.74 15.09 -6.29
N PRO A 289 -1.96 14.53 -6.42
CA PRO A 289 -2.11 13.12 -6.80
C PRO A 289 -1.56 12.81 -8.20
N TRP A 290 -1.68 13.75 -9.12
CA TRP A 290 -1.31 13.59 -10.52
C TRP A 290 0.19 13.74 -10.76
N LEU A 291 0.83 14.69 -10.07
CA LEU A 291 2.21 15.07 -10.36
C LEU A 291 3.20 14.47 -9.36
N TYR A 292 2.78 14.26 -8.11
CA TYR A 292 3.65 13.80 -7.05
C TYR A 292 3.43 12.32 -6.70
N THR A 293 2.26 11.96 -6.16
CA THR A 293 2.05 10.58 -5.68
C THR A 293 2.05 9.54 -6.82
N SER A 294 1.47 9.85 -7.98
CA SER A 294 1.52 8.94 -9.13
C SER A 294 2.94 8.82 -9.71
N ARG A 295 3.75 9.89 -9.66
CA ARG A 295 5.15 9.87 -10.08
C ARG A 295 5.97 8.93 -9.22
N HIS A 296 5.85 9.04 -7.90
CA HIS A 296 6.55 8.13 -6.98
C HIS A 296 6.01 6.70 -7.08
N SER A 297 4.72 6.53 -7.43
CA SER A 297 4.13 5.20 -7.59
C SER A 297 4.60 4.45 -8.84
N LEU A 298 4.80 5.17 -9.95
CA LEU A 298 5.17 4.59 -11.24
C LEU A 298 6.66 4.72 -11.56
N GLY A 299 7.39 5.56 -10.83
CA GLY A 299 8.72 6.02 -11.20
C GLY A 299 8.70 6.96 -12.40
N TRP A 300 9.82 7.65 -12.65
CA TRP A 300 9.92 8.66 -13.71
C TRP A 300 9.51 8.16 -15.11
N PRO A 301 10.04 7.04 -15.64
CA PRO A 301 9.67 6.59 -16.98
C PRO A 301 8.20 6.16 -17.07
N GLY A 302 7.70 5.45 -16.05
CA GLY A 302 6.30 5.01 -15.99
C GLY A 302 5.33 6.17 -15.89
N TRP A 303 5.67 7.20 -15.11
CA TRP A 303 4.85 8.40 -14.95
C TRP A 303 4.75 9.24 -16.22
N ILE A 304 5.87 9.46 -16.92
CA ILE A 304 5.86 10.15 -18.22
C ILE A 304 4.98 9.40 -19.21
N LEU A 305 5.12 8.08 -19.29
CA LEU A 305 4.26 7.25 -20.14
C LEU A 305 2.80 7.30 -19.72
N PHE A 306 2.51 7.31 -18.42
CA PHE A 306 1.14 7.43 -17.91
C PHE A 306 0.51 8.75 -18.35
N LEU A 307 1.19 9.89 -18.15
CA LEU A 307 0.71 11.19 -18.59
C LEU A 307 0.54 11.25 -20.12
N ALA A 308 1.50 10.72 -20.87
CA ALA A 308 1.39 10.61 -22.33
C ALA A 308 0.19 9.73 -22.74
N SER A 309 -0.11 8.67 -21.99
CA SER A 309 -1.23 7.77 -22.28
C SER A 309 -2.59 8.40 -22.05
N LEU A 310 -2.70 9.43 -21.20
CA LEU A 310 -3.93 10.22 -21.06
C LEU A 310 -4.27 10.96 -22.37
N SER A 311 -3.26 11.41 -23.13
CA SER A 311 -3.51 12.04 -24.44
C SER A 311 -4.13 11.08 -25.45
N ALA A 312 -3.76 9.79 -25.41
CA ALA A 312 -4.33 8.76 -26.28
C ALA A 312 -5.83 8.54 -26.02
N LEU A 313 -6.31 8.84 -24.80
CA LEU A 313 -7.73 8.81 -24.45
C LEU A 313 -8.50 9.98 -25.09
N VAL A 314 -7.89 11.16 -25.14
CA VAL A 314 -8.51 12.37 -25.72
C VAL A 314 -8.58 12.29 -27.24
N ILE A 315 -7.51 11.83 -27.88
CA ILE A 315 -7.41 11.81 -29.35
C ILE A 315 -8.45 10.85 -29.97
N LYS A 316 -8.55 9.63 -29.43
CA LYS A 316 -9.49 8.59 -29.93
C LYS A 316 -9.99 7.73 -28.76
N PRO A 317 -11.00 8.20 -28.01
CA PRO A 317 -11.59 7.42 -26.94
C PRO A 317 -12.26 6.17 -27.50
N ASP A 318 -11.97 5.01 -26.92
CA ASP A 318 -12.71 3.78 -27.19
C ASP A 318 -13.23 3.17 -25.89
N LYS A 319 -13.85 1.99 -25.98
CA LYS A 319 -14.43 1.31 -24.82
C LYS A 319 -13.39 1.02 -23.74
N THR A 320 -12.23 0.51 -24.15
CA THR A 320 -11.14 0.15 -23.23
C THR A 320 -10.59 1.39 -22.53
N GLY A 321 -10.25 2.42 -23.31
CA GLY A 321 -9.71 3.66 -22.76
C GLY A 321 -10.67 4.33 -21.77
N LEU A 322 -11.97 4.38 -22.07
CA LEU A 322 -12.96 4.97 -21.18
C LEU A 322 -13.16 4.17 -19.88
N ILE A 323 -13.09 2.84 -19.92
CA ILE A 323 -13.16 2.00 -18.71
C ILE A 323 -11.94 2.26 -17.82
N LEU A 324 -10.74 2.30 -18.39
CA LEU A 324 -9.51 2.59 -17.65
C LEU A 324 -9.56 4.00 -17.05
N ALA A 325 -9.99 5.00 -17.83
CA ALA A 325 -10.16 6.36 -17.36
C ALA A 325 -11.18 6.46 -16.21
N ALA A 326 -12.30 5.75 -16.30
CA ALA A 326 -13.33 5.72 -15.27
C ALA A 326 -12.82 5.15 -13.94
N GLY A 327 -11.89 4.20 -13.97
CA GLY A 327 -11.26 3.67 -12.76
C GLY A 327 -10.16 4.57 -12.17
N ILE A 328 -9.54 5.44 -12.99
CA ILE A 328 -8.38 6.25 -12.59
C ILE A 328 -8.76 7.69 -12.26
N VAL A 329 -9.45 8.39 -13.16
CA VAL A 329 -9.65 9.84 -13.11
C VAL A 329 -10.50 10.27 -11.90
N PRO A 330 -11.69 9.67 -11.63
CA PRO A 330 -12.50 10.06 -10.48
C PRO A 330 -11.77 9.84 -9.15
N TYR A 331 -10.95 8.78 -9.08
CA TYR A 331 -10.13 8.50 -7.91
C TYR A 331 -9.10 9.61 -7.68
N LEU A 332 -8.32 9.97 -8.70
CA LEU A 332 -7.34 11.04 -8.60
C LEU A 332 -7.96 12.41 -8.29
N LEU A 333 -9.17 12.68 -8.76
CA LEU A 333 -9.93 13.89 -8.40
C LEU A 333 -10.29 13.88 -6.90
N ILE A 334 -10.93 12.82 -6.40
CA ILE A 334 -11.30 12.73 -4.97
C ILE A 334 -10.07 12.90 -4.08
N TYR A 335 -8.95 12.28 -4.44
CA TYR A 335 -7.69 12.43 -3.73
C TYR A 335 -7.06 13.82 -3.87
N GLY A 336 -7.42 14.60 -4.89
CA GLY A 336 -6.96 15.99 -5.01
C GLY A 336 -7.77 16.94 -4.14
N TYR A 337 -9.06 16.65 -3.94
CA TYR A 337 -9.94 17.42 -3.07
C TYR A 337 -9.53 17.36 -1.61
N LYS A 338 -9.07 16.18 -1.16
CA LYS A 338 -8.47 15.98 0.16
C LYS A 338 -7.10 15.36 -0.08
N ALA A 339 -6.10 16.22 -0.35
CA ALA A 339 -4.76 15.86 -0.81
C ALA A 339 -3.94 15.13 0.26
N SER A 340 -4.40 13.92 0.59
CA SER A 340 -3.70 12.99 1.45
C SER A 340 -2.27 12.82 0.93
N PRO A 341 -1.26 13.05 1.78
CA PRO A 341 0.15 12.93 1.38
C PRO A 341 0.57 11.46 1.17
N TYR A 342 -0.31 10.51 1.47
CA TYR A 342 0.00 9.10 1.50
C TYR A 342 -0.09 8.46 0.10
N MET A 343 1.08 8.10 -0.44
CA MET A 343 1.21 7.34 -1.68
C MET A 343 0.54 5.95 -1.64
N ARG A 344 0.34 5.35 -0.46
CA ARG A 344 -0.31 4.03 -0.30
C ARG A 344 -1.68 3.97 -0.95
N HIS A 345 -2.39 5.09 -1.03
CA HIS A 345 -3.68 5.16 -1.68
C HIS A 345 -3.61 4.88 -3.18
N MET A 346 -2.47 5.11 -3.85
CA MET A 346 -2.34 4.86 -5.28
C MET A 346 -2.37 3.37 -5.64
N VAL A 347 -2.11 2.45 -4.69
CA VAL A 347 -2.05 1.01 -4.93
C VAL A 347 -3.29 0.46 -5.65
N LEU A 348 -4.46 1.05 -5.39
CA LEU A 348 -5.75 0.65 -5.94
C LEU A 348 -5.83 0.91 -7.46
N ILE A 349 -5.18 1.97 -7.94
CA ILE A 349 -5.26 2.42 -9.34
C ILE A 349 -3.97 2.18 -10.14
N VAL A 350 -2.83 1.88 -9.50
CA VAL A 350 -1.57 1.53 -10.19
C VAL A 350 -1.75 0.42 -11.22
N PRO A 351 -2.47 -0.69 -10.96
CA PRO A 351 -2.74 -1.71 -11.97
C PRO A 351 -3.46 -1.16 -13.22
N LEU A 352 -4.39 -0.23 -13.03
CA LEU A 352 -5.10 0.41 -14.13
C LEU A 352 -4.21 1.39 -14.88
N MET A 353 -3.35 2.13 -14.17
CA MET A 353 -2.35 3.02 -14.77
C MET A 353 -1.38 2.25 -15.67
N VAL A 354 -0.87 1.10 -15.22
CA VAL A 354 0.02 0.29 -16.06
C VAL A 354 -0.72 -0.31 -17.25
N LEU A 355 -1.98 -0.74 -17.10
CA LEU A 355 -2.80 -1.15 -18.24
C LEU A 355 -3.06 -0.01 -19.22
N LEU A 356 -3.22 1.23 -18.75
CA LEU A 356 -3.35 2.41 -19.60
C LEU A 356 -2.08 2.70 -20.41
N ILE A 357 -0.90 2.55 -19.79
CA ILE A 357 0.40 2.63 -20.48
C ILE A 357 0.48 1.60 -21.60
N ILE A 358 0.13 0.34 -21.30
CA ILE A 358 0.17 -0.74 -22.29
C ILE A 358 -0.86 -0.51 -23.41
N TYR A 359 -2.05 0.00 -23.08
CA TYR A 359 -3.06 0.38 -24.06
C TYR A 359 -2.56 1.45 -25.03
N ALA A 360 -1.87 2.49 -24.54
CA ALA A 360 -1.29 3.51 -25.39
C ALA A 360 -0.17 2.95 -26.28
N ALA A 361 0.65 2.04 -25.75
CA ALA A 361 1.69 1.34 -26.51
C ALA A 361 1.11 0.47 -27.65
N GLU A 362 0.04 -0.29 -27.38
CA GLU A 362 -0.68 -1.05 -28.42
C GLU A 362 -1.24 -0.12 -29.50
N LYS A 363 -1.85 1.01 -29.09
CA LYS A 363 -2.43 1.98 -30.02
C LYS A 363 -1.38 2.67 -30.88
N ALA A 364 -0.25 3.09 -30.31
CA ALA A 364 0.83 3.75 -31.05
C ALA A 364 1.31 2.89 -32.23
N GLY A 365 1.50 1.58 -32.00
CA GLY A 365 1.90 0.65 -33.06
C GLY A 365 0.89 0.52 -34.19
N ARG A 366 -0.41 0.53 -33.86
CA ARG A 366 -1.49 0.41 -34.85
C ARG A 366 -1.76 1.71 -35.61
N TYR A 367 -1.74 2.87 -34.94
CA TYR A 367 -2.11 4.14 -35.56
C TYR A 367 -1.10 4.64 -36.56
N PHE A 368 0.18 4.63 -36.19
CA PHE A 368 1.22 5.15 -37.06
C PHE A 368 1.60 4.14 -38.17
N LYS A 369 1.09 2.90 -38.12
CA LYS A 369 1.37 1.79 -39.05
C LYS A 369 2.86 1.63 -39.37
N ARG A 370 3.72 2.05 -38.46
CA ARG A 370 5.18 2.11 -38.60
C ARG A 370 5.80 1.28 -37.50
N ARG A 371 6.61 0.29 -37.90
CA ARG A 371 7.32 -0.60 -36.97
C ARG A 371 8.17 0.17 -35.96
N SER A 372 8.74 1.31 -36.35
CA SER A 372 9.53 2.17 -35.48
C SER A 372 8.76 2.64 -34.24
N PHE A 373 7.50 3.05 -34.36
CA PHE A 373 6.70 3.48 -33.20
C PHE A 373 6.38 2.32 -32.24
N SER A 374 6.17 1.12 -32.77
CA SER A 374 5.99 -0.09 -31.93
C SER A 374 7.28 -0.44 -31.19
N LEU A 375 8.43 -0.31 -31.84
CA LEU A 375 9.74 -0.53 -31.23
C LEU A 375 10.04 0.51 -30.16
N ILE A 376 9.79 1.80 -30.43
CA ILE A 376 9.97 2.88 -29.44
C ILE A 376 9.06 2.65 -28.24
N ALA A 377 7.77 2.36 -28.45
CA ALA A 377 6.85 2.06 -27.35
C ALA A 377 7.32 0.83 -26.54
N GLY A 378 7.79 -0.23 -27.21
CA GLY A 378 8.36 -1.40 -26.55
C GLY A 378 9.61 -1.07 -25.73
N MET A 379 10.54 -0.27 -26.26
CA MET A 379 11.73 0.18 -25.55
C MET A 379 11.38 1.03 -24.33
N LEU A 380 10.40 1.93 -24.44
CA LEU A 380 9.95 2.75 -23.31
C LEU A 380 9.29 1.90 -22.22
N VAL A 381 8.48 0.90 -22.59
CA VAL A 381 7.91 -0.06 -21.62
C VAL A 381 9.02 -0.89 -20.96
N LEU A 382 10.06 -1.30 -21.71
CA LEU A 382 11.23 -1.99 -21.16
C LEU A 382 12.04 -1.10 -20.21
N LEU A 383 12.21 0.19 -20.54
CA LEU A 383 12.84 1.18 -19.66
C LEU A 383 12.05 1.36 -18.36
N THR A 384 10.72 1.51 -18.45
CA THR A 384 9.84 1.55 -17.28
C THR A 384 9.94 0.29 -16.44
N SER A 385 9.95 -0.87 -17.08
CA SER A 385 10.14 -2.17 -16.43
C SER A 385 11.47 -2.23 -15.68
N GLY A 386 12.59 -1.88 -16.33
CA GLY A 386 13.92 -1.90 -15.71
C GLY A 386 14.01 -0.93 -14.54
N TYR A 387 13.51 0.29 -14.70
CA TYR A 387 13.49 1.29 -13.63
C TYR A 387 12.64 0.85 -12.43
N ALA A 388 11.44 0.34 -12.68
CA ALA A 388 10.53 -0.13 -11.62
C ALA A 388 11.10 -1.35 -10.88
N LEU A 389 11.68 -2.31 -11.61
CA LEU A 389 12.35 -3.47 -11.00
C LEU A 389 13.55 -3.03 -10.16
N ALA A 390 14.40 -2.13 -10.66
CA ALA A 390 15.51 -1.56 -9.90
C ALA A 390 15.03 -0.88 -8.60
N ASN A 391 13.93 -0.14 -8.68
CA ASN A 391 13.32 0.53 -7.54
C ASN A 391 12.82 -0.51 -6.50
N SER A 392 12.02 -1.48 -6.93
CA SER A 392 11.52 -2.55 -6.06
C SER A 392 12.66 -3.34 -5.41
N LEU A 393 13.71 -3.70 -6.16
CA LEU A 393 14.89 -4.38 -5.63
C LEU A 393 15.66 -3.51 -4.63
N ALA A 394 15.77 -2.20 -4.88
CA ALA A 394 16.39 -1.27 -3.95
C ALA A 394 15.66 -1.28 -2.60
N TRP A 395 14.33 -1.19 -2.60
CA TRP A 395 13.53 -1.24 -1.37
C TRP A 395 13.58 -2.59 -0.67
N VAL A 396 13.44 -3.70 -1.41
CA VAL A 396 13.59 -5.06 -0.87
C VAL A 396 14.97 -5.26 -0.22
N LYS A 397 16.03 -4.71 -0.83
CA LYS A 397 17.39 -4.72 -0.27
C LYS A 397 17.50 -3.90 1.01
N VAL A 398 16.74 -2.83 1.15
CA VAL A 398 16.70 -2.11 2.43
C VAL A 398 15.95 -2.93 3.48
N MET A 399 14.76 -3.43 3.17
CA MET A 399 13.96 -4.26 4.06
C MET A 399 14.69 -5.52 4.55
N SER A 400 15.49 -6.12 3.67
CA SER A 400 16.26 -7.34 3.98
C SER A 400 17.51 -7.07 4.81
N GLY A 401 17.87 -5.80 5.05
CA GLY A 401 19.03 -5.45 5.86
C GLY A 401 18.67 -4.99 7.26
N GLN A 402 19.69 -4.70 8.07
CA GLN A 402 19.51 -4.06 9.37
C GLN A 402 18.88 -2.68 9.23
N ASP A 403 17.88 -2.42 10.08
CA ASP A 403 17.19 -1.14 10.15
C ASP A 403 18.08 -0.06 10.79
N THR A 404 17.98 1.19 10.33
CA THR A 404 18.79 2.29 10.86
C THR A 404 18.49 2.58 12.34
N ARG A 405 17.27 2.34 12.80
CA ARG A 405 16.90 2.44 14.22
C ARG A 405 17.56 1.35 15.05
N GLU A 406 17.60 0.12 14.55
CA GLU A 406 18.30 -1.00 15.21
C GLU A 406 19.80 -0.72 15.30
N ALA A 407 20.42 -0.27 14.20
CA ALA A 407 21.84 0.08 14.16
C ALA A 407 22.20 1.22 15.13
N ALA A 408 21.35 2.24 15.22
CA ALA A 408 21.52 3.32 16.19
C ALA A 408 21.37 2.83 17.64
N ALA A 409 20.41 1.94 17.92
CA ALA A 409 20.22 1.34 19.24
C ALA A 409 21.45 0.49 19.66
N GLU A 410 22.01 -0.29 18.74
CA GLU A 410 23.23 -1.07 18.99
C GLU A 410 24.44 -0.18 19.29
N TYR A 411 24.60 0.91 18.53
CA TYR A 411 25.66 1.88 18.79
C TYR A 411 25.54 2.50 20.19
N ILE A 412 24.34 2.92 20.58
CA ILE A 412 24.08 3.50 21.91
C ILE A 412 24.40 2.50 23.01
N LYS A 413 23.97 1.24 22.86
CA LYS A 413 24.29 0.16 23.81
C LYS A 413 25.78 -0.09 24.00
N GLN A 414 26.60 0.20 22.99
CA GLN A 414 28.04 0.01 23.03
C GLN A 414 28.82 1.24 23.54
N HIS A 415 28.25 2.44 23.44
CA HIS A 415 28.99 3.70 23.66
C HIS A 415 28.42 4.59 24.77
N VAL A 416 27.18 4.33 25.22
CA VAL A 416 26.49 5.14 26.24
C VAL A 416 26.24 4.27 27.46
N SER A 417 26.67 4.74 28.63
CA SER A 417 26.47 4.04 29.91
C SER A 417 24.99 3.80 30.22
N PHE A 418 24.69 2.71 30.93
CA PHE A 418 23.35 2.48 31.48
C PHE A 418 22.96 3.63 32.43
N ASP A 419 21.65 3.84 32.57
CA ASP A 419 21.02 4.92 33.33
C ASP A 419 21.32 6.34 32.81
N SER A 420 21.94 6.47 31.63
CA SER A 420 22.14 7.79 31.00
C SER A 420 20.82 8.39 30.54
N ILE A 421 20.71 9.72 30.63
CA ILE A 421 19.62 10.48 30.03
C ILE A 421 19.85 10.59 28.53
N ILE A 422 18.85 10.18 27.75
CA ILE A 422 18.85 10.28 26.28
C ILE A 422 17.66 11.12 25.86
N GLY A 423 17.94 12.28 25.26
CA GLY A 423 16.94 13.13 24.66
C GLY A 423 16.39 12.52 23.36
N LEU A 424 15.07 12.51 23.22
CA LEU A 424 14.36 12.16 22.00
C LEU A 424 13.61 13.41 21.53
N ALA A 425 13.89 13.88 20.31
CA ALA A 425 13.32 15.13 19.83
C ALA A 425 11.79 15.13 19.84
N GLY A 426 11.16 14.03 19.42
CA GLY A 426 9.72 13.89 19.31
C GLY A 426 9.12 12.72 20.10
N ARG A 427 7.82 12.50 19.88
CA ARG A 427 6.98 11.54 20.64
C ARG A 427 6.81 10.17 19.99
N LEU A 428 6.98 10.09 18.67
CA LEU A 428 6.55 8.90 17.92
C LEU A 428 7.61 7.80 18.01
N TRP A 429 7.23 6.72 18.70
CA TRP A 429 8.13 5.59 19.00
C TRP A 429 8.64 4.87 17.75
N PHE A 430 7.89 4.89 16.65
CA PHE A 430 8.25 4.22 15.40
C PHE A 430 9.27 5.02 14.57
N TYR A 431 9.73 6.18 15.02
CA TYR A 431 10.87 6.89 14.41
C TYR A 431 12.13 6.88 15.27
N THR A 432 12.03 6.41 16.52
CA THR A 432 13.15 6.39 17.45
C THR A 432 13.80 5.01 17.51
N PRO A 433 15.12 4.92 17.79
CA PRO A 433 15.77 3.68 18.13
C PRO A 433 15.01 2.94 19.25
N PRO A 434 14.83 1.60 19.15
CA PRO A 434 14.12 0.80 20.15
C PRO A 434 14.99 0.57 21.39
N LEU A 435 15.23 1.64 22.15
CA LEU A 435 15.93 1.62 23.43
C LEU A 435 15.01 1.12 24.55
N ASP A 436 15.59 0.45 25.52
CA ASP A 436 14.89 -0.09 26.69
C ASP A 436 14.84 0.98 27.79
N GLU A 437 13.64 1.32 28.27
CA GLU A 437 13.43 2.31 29.33
C GLU A 437 13.93 1.82 30.70
N SER A 438 14.17 0.52 30.86
CA SER A 438 14.86 -0.03 32.03
C SER A 438 16.38 0.16 31.99
N GLN A 439 16.95 0.49 30.83
CA GLN A 439 18.40 0.69 30.64
C GLN A 439 18.78 2.18 30.50
N TYR A 440 17.83 3.03 30.09
CA TYR A 440 18.08 4.44 29.78
C TYR A 440 16.91 5.32 30.22
N HIS A 441 17.21 6.53 30.68
CA HIS A 441 16.20 7.55 30.95
C HIS A 441 15.86 8.31 29.66
N LEU A 442 14.81 7.85 28.97
CA LEU A 442 14.37 8.43 27.70
C LEU A 442 13.55 9.72 27.94
N LEU A 443 14.16 10.87 27.68
CA LEU A 443 13.52 12.19 27.84
C LEU A 443 12.90 12.66 26.53
N ARG A 444 11.58 12.82 26.51
CA ARG A 444 10.85 13.36 25.35
C ARG A 444 10.87 14.89 25.38
N LEU A 445 11.59 15.49 24.43
CA LEU A 445 11.75 16.94 24.31
C LEU A 445 10.57 17.59 23.59
N ASP A 446 9.76 16.83 22.84
CA ASP A 446 8.54 17.30 22.17
C ASP A 446 8.73 18.52 21.26
N TYR A 447 9.93 18.69 20.72
CA TYR A 447 10.32 19.89 19.94
C TYR A 447 10.16 21.20 20.72
N ASP A 448 10.28 21.14 22.06
CA ASP A 448 10.12 22.27 22.97
C ASP A 448 11.50 22.87 23.32
N PRO A 449 11.82 24.10 22.89
CA PRO A 449 13.08 24.77 23.20
C PRO A 449 13.32 24.88 24.70
N ALA A 450 12.29 25.14 25.51
CA ALA A 450 12.43 25.29 26.95
C ALA A 450 12.84 23.97 27.62
N LYS A 451 12.39 22.82 27.09
CA LYS A 451 12.86 21.51 27.57
C LYS A 451 14.32 21.25 27.18
N LEU A 452 14.71 21.64 25.98
CA LEU A 452 16.09 21.51 25.52
C LEU A 452 17.05 22.30 26.42
N GLU A 453 16.68 23.54 26.72
CA GLU A 453 17.43 24.43 27.62
C GLU A 453 17.37 23.96 29.08
N TYR A 454 16.21 23.51 29.58
CA TYR A 454 16.10 23.11 30.99
C TYR A 454 16.86 21.81 31.30
N PHE A 455 16.71 20.78 30.47
CA PHE A 455 17.24 19.45 30.77
C PHE A 455 18.67 19.23 30.27
N HIS A 456 19.10 19.94 29.23
CA HIS A 456 20.40 19.80 28.58
C HIS A 456 20.92 18.33 28.51
N PRO A 457 20.14 17.41 27.90
CA PRO A 457 20.53 16.00 27.85
C PRO A 457 21.89 15.85 27.14
N PRO A 458 22.80 14.98 27.59
CA PRO A 458 24.13 14.87 26.99
C PRO A 458 24.09 14.39 25.53
N LEU A 459 23.04 13.65 25.17
CA LEU A 459 22.83 13.08 23.85
C LEU A 459 21.37 13.26 23.44
N ILE A 460 21.15 13.63 22.17
CA ILE A 460 19.83 13.79 21.57
C ILE A 460 19.74 12.98 20.29
N ILE A 461 18.65 12.23 20.13
CA ILE A 461 18.35 11.46 18.92
C ILE A 461 17.28 12.18 18.12
N VAL A 462 17.56 12.34 16.83
CA VAL A 462 16.67 12.96 15.85
C VAL A 462 16.58 12.06 14.63
N SER A 463 15.37 11.73 14.21
CA SER A 463 15.10 11.07 12.94
C SER A 463 14.93 12.05 11.78
N GLU A 464 15.08 11.57 10.56
CA GLU A 464 14.78 12.32 9.32
C GLU A 464 13.36 12.91 9.34
N TYR A 465 12.42 12.16 9.89
CA TYR A 465 11.02 12.56 10.02
C TYR A 465 10.85 13.77 10.93
N GLU A 466 11.59 13.76 12.03
CA GLU A 466 11.57 14.85 13.01
C GLU A 466 12.22 16.11 12.43
N SER A 467 13.32 15.95 11.68
CA SER A 467 14.09 17.08 11.12
C SER A 467 13.55 17.66 9.80
N LYS A 468 12.87 16.88 8.94
CA LYS A 468 12.38 17.33 7.61
C LYS A 468 10.88 17.74 7.56
N GLN A 469 10.13 17.59 8.67
CA GLN A 469 8.70 17.95 8.89
C GLN A 469 7.57 17.15 8.15
N TYR A 470 6.33 17.07 8.70
CA TYR A 470 5.13 17.89 8.27
C TYR A 470 3.68 17.54 8.75
N ALA A 471 3.29 16.39 9.32
CA ALA A 471 1.84 16.15 9.64
C ALA A 471 1.49 15.84 11.11
N PHE A 472 2.46 15.39 11.91
CA PHE A 472 2.17 14.87 13.26
C PHE A 472 2.79 15.70 14.40
N CYS A 473 3.65 16.65 14.08
CA CYS A 473 4.14 17.63 15.03
C CYS A 473 2.99 18.58 15.34
N ARG A 474 2.32 18.39 16.49
CA ARG A 474 1.21 19.25 16.96
C ARG A 474 1.71 20.58 17.55
N VAL A 475 2.97 20.93 17.28
CA VAL A 475 3.65 22.14 17.75
C VAL A 475 3.72 23.14 16.60
N ALA A 476 3.54 24.42 16.91
CA ALA A 476 3.62 25.51 15.94
C ALA A 476 4.97 25.48 15.20
N PRO A 477 5.02 25.74 13.88
CA PRO A 477 6.26 25.71 13.10
C PRO A 477 7.39 26.55 13.69
N GLU A 478 7.07 27.72 14.23
CA GLU A 478 8.02 28.69 14.78
C GLU A 478 8.76 28.11 15.99
N VAL A 479 8.03 27.47 16.92
CA VAL A 479 8.60 26.84 18.12
C VAL A 479 9.48 25.64 17.76
N ARG A 480 9.05 24.85 16.77
CA ARG A 480 9.85 23.72 16.29
C ARG A 480 11.14 24.19 15.60
N ASP A 481 11.05 25.24 14.79
CA ASP A 481 12.20 25.76 14.06
C ASP A 481 13.22 26.39 15.02
N GLU A 482 12.75 27.03 16.09
CA GLU A 482 13.56 27.44 17.22
C GLU A 482 14.25 26.24 17.89
N PHE A 483 13.52 25.18 18.25
CA PHE A 483 14.12 23.98 18.84
C PHE A 483 15.25 23.40 17.99
N PHE A 484 15.07 23.30 16.67
CA PHE A 484 16.09 22.76 15.77
C PHE A 484 17.25 23.73 15.50
N ARG A 485 17.03 25.03 15.65
CA ARG A 485 18.11 26.03 15.62
C ARG A 485 18.96 25.88 16.88
N ASP A 486 18.34 25.91 18.06
CA ASP A 486 19.01 25.82 19.35
C ASP A 486 19.76 24.47 19.49
N LEU A 487 19.15 23.37 19.03
CA LEU A 487 19.82 22.07 18.93
C LEU A 487 21.11 22.14 18.11
N LYS A 488 21.13 22.85 16.97
CA LYS A 488 22.31 22.95 16.10
C LYS A 488 23.37 23.92 16.63
N GLU A 489 22.97 24.86 17.49
CA GLU A 489 23.88 25.77 18.18
C GLU A 489 24.59 25.04 19.33
N ASP A 490 23.83 24.31 20.15
CA ASP A 490 24.33 23.66 21.36
C ASP A 490 24.91 22.26 21.13
N TYR A 491 24.55 21.58 20.05
CA TYR A 491 24.93 20.19 19.78
C TYR A 491 25.54 19.98 18.40
N ARG A 492 26.44 19.01 18.30
CA ARG A 492 27.03 18.54 17.04
C ARG A 492 26.55 17.14 16.72
N ALA A 493 26.24 16.90 15.45
CA ALA A 493 25.95 15.56 14.96
C ALA A 493 27.21 14.67 15.09
N SER A 494 27.21 13.75 16.04
CA SER A 494 28.35 12.84 16.28
C SER A 494 28.29 11.61 15.38
N ARG A 495 27.07 11.13 15.08
CA ARG A 495 26.82 9.96 14.21
C ARG A 495 25.53 10.11 13.41
N VAL A 496 25.54 9.56 12.19
CA VAL A 496 24.38 9.50 11.29
C VAL A 496 24.24 8.08 10.74
N PHE A 497 23.11 7.45 11.02
CA PHE A 497 22.73 6.14 10.49
C PHE A 497 21.78 6.36 9.32
N LYS A 498 22.26 6.13 8.10
CA LYS A 498 21.49 6.33 6.88
C LYS A 498 21.62 5.13 5.96
N ARG A 499 20.51 4.78 5.32
CA ARG A 499 20.49 3.85 4.20
C ARG A 499 19.80 4.53 3.04
N ILE A 500 20.34 4.43 1.84
CA ILE A 500 19.69 4.99 0.64
C ILE A 500 19.30 3.80 -0.23
N PRO A 501 18.03 3.66 -0.65
CA PRO A 501 17.64 2.62 -1.58
C PRO A 501 18.36 2.87 -2.89
N GLN A 502 19.19 1.91 -3.26
CA GLN A 502 19.93 1.98 -4.50
C GLN A 502 20.01 0.61 -5.17
N CYS A 503 19.86 0.61 -6.48
CA CYS A 503 20.04 -0.56 -7.33
C CYS A 503 20.56 -0.11 -8.70
N TRP A 504 21.51 -0.87 -9.27
CA TRP A 504 22.11 -0.58 -10.58
C TRP A 504 22.63 0.88 -10.73
N GLY A 505 23.20 1.43 -9.66
CA GLY A 505 23.74 2.80 -9.64
C GLY A 505 22.69 3.92 -9.53
N ILE A 506 21.39 3.58 -9.52
CA ILE A 506 20.30 4.55 -9.33
C ILE A 506 19.96 4.63 -7.85
N LYS A 507 19.91 5.85 -7.30
CA LYS A 507 19.40 6.15 -5.96
C LYS A 507 17.92 6.53 -6.06
N PHE A 508 17.09 5.96 -5.20
CA PHE A 508 15.66 6.24 -5.14
C PHE A 508 15.35 7.05 -3.88
N GLU A 509 15.22 8.37 -4.04
CA GLU A 509 15.01 9.33 -2.95
C GLU A 509 13.82 10.26 -3.24
N GLY A 510 13.46 11.11 -2.28
CA GLY A 510 12.45 12.15 -2.44
C GLY A 510 11.00 11.67 -2.33
N TYR A 511 10.78 10.45 -1.82
CA TYR A 511 9.45 9.95 -1.50
C TYR A 511 8.78 10.80 -0.41
N PRO A 512 7.44 10.93 -0.42
CA PRO A 512 6.74 11.63 0.64
C PRO A 512 7.14 11.05 1.99
N LEU A 513 7.55 11.90 2.92
CA LEU A 513 8.04 11.46 4.24
C LEU A 513 7.04 10.49 4.89
N ALA A 514 5.74 10.75 4.77
CA ALA A 514 4.69 9.99 5.43
C ALA A 514 4.45 8.56 4.89
N ASP A 515 4.99 8.17 3.73
CA ASP A 515 4.87 6.80 3.18
C ASP A 515 6.22 6.32 2.61
N TRP A 516 6.65 5.14 3.07
CA TRP A 516 7.90 4.42 2.70
C TRP A 516 9.18 4.88 3.39
N ASN A 517 9.27 6.07 3.95
CA ASN A 517 10.42 6.35 4.83
C ASN A 517 10.38 5.55 6.15
N TYR A 518 9.29 4.81 6.42
CA TYR A 518 9.21 3.84 7.51
C TYR A 518 10.36 2.83 7.46
N PHE A 519 10.82 2.46 6.26
CA PHE A 519 11.76 1.35 6.08
C PHE A 519 13.15 1.59 6.66
N TYR A 520 13.59 2.84 6.77
CA TYR A 520 14.93 3.19 7.22
C TYR A 520 15.04 4.70 7.46
N PRO A 521 14.32 5.29 8.42
CA PRO A 521 14.50 6.72 8.68
C PRO A 521 15.99 7.02 8.95
N GLU A 522 16.55 8.09 8.39
CA GLU A 522 17.87 8.55 8.82
C GLU A 522 17.81 8.84 10.33
N ILE A 523 18.75 8.30 11.11
CA ILE A 523 18.84 8.57 12.55
C ILE A 523 20.14 9.30 12.82
N THR A 524 20.03 10.51 13.38
CA THR A 524 21.15 11.35 13.77
C THR A 524 21.24 11.40 15.28
N ILE A 525 22.44 11.15 15.78
CA ILE A 525 22.80 11.32 17.19
C ILE A 525 23.56 12.63 17.31
N TYR A 526 23.04 13.53 18.15
CA TYR A 526 23.61 14.80 18.52
C TYR A 526 24.24 14.69 19.91
N GLU A 527 25.47 15.13 20.04
CA GLU A 527 26.18 15.24 21.32
C GLU A 527 26.45 16.71 21.62
N ARG A 528 26.40 17.07 22.90
CA ARG A 528 26.57 18.46 23.33
C ARG A 528 27.96 18.98 22.93
N SER A 529 28.01 20.17 22.35
CA SER A 529 29.26 20.88 22.11
C SER A 529 29.78 21.39 23.46
N PHE A 530 31.00 21.03 23.83
CA PHE A 530 31.69 21.60 24.98
C PHE A 530 32.12 23.05 24.75
#